data_AF-A0A1A6DSP7-F1
#
_entry.id   AF-A0A1A6DSP7-F1
#
_cell.length_a   1.000
_cell.length_b   1.000
_cell.length_c   1.000
_cell.angle_alpha   90.00
_cell.angle_beta   90.00
_cell.angle_gamma   90.00
#
_symmetry.space_group_name_H-M   'P 1'
#
loop_
_entity.id
_entity.type
_entity.pdbx_description
1 polymer ?
#
loop_
_entity_poly.entity_id
_entity_poly.type
_entity_poly.pdbx_seq_one_letter_code
_entity_poly.pdbx_strand_id
1 'polypeptide(L)'
;MVLFGHALLEQLQQPHKALTAHVLCVPMPAVGADAGAGTGADPHPWDAALAACIDGWSGDTWAAKPFTPLPVLGIPGWWPDNADPSFYDDVRVFRPPRDPAAGAAAATADARAAATAWR
;
A
#
# COMPACT_ATOMS: atom_id res chain seq x y z
N MET A 1 -9.81 8.62 8.79
CA MET A 1 -8.50 8.13 8.31
C MET A 1 -7.46 9.20 8.65
N VAL A 2 -6.29 8.83 9.19
CA VAL A 2 -5.22 9.79 9.52
C VAL A 2 -4.08 9.55 8.54
N LEU A 3 -3.62 10.61 7.87
CA LEU A 3 -2.43 10.57 7.02
C LEU A 3 -1.26 11.17 7.79
N PHE A 4 -0.13 10.47 7.82
CA PHE A 4 1.09 10.92 8.48
C PHE A 4 2.31 10.60 7.60
N GLY A 5 3.36 11.41 7.71
CA GLY A 5 4.60 11.29 6.92
C GLY A 5 4.80 12.42 5.93
N HIS A 6 6.00 13.00 5.93
CA HIS A 6 6.30 14.24 5.21
C HIS A 6 6.31 14.09 3.68
N ALA A 7 6.93 13.02 3.16
CA ALA A 7 7.15 12.87 1.72
C ALA A 7 5.84 12.84 0.91
N LEU A 8 4.83 12.09 1.37
CA LEU A 8 3.55 12.03 0.66
C LEU A 8 2.76 13.34 0.81
N LEU A 9 2.82 13.98 1.98
CA LEU A 9 2.17 15.28 2.21
C LEU A 9 2.75 16.38 1.32
N GLU A 10 4.06 16.36 1.06
CA GLU A 10 4.71 17.28 0.12
C GLU A 10 4.21 17.08 -1.31
N GLN A 11 4.11 15.82 -1.77
CA GLN A 11 3.57 15.51 -3.10
C GLN A 11 2.10 15.91 -3.26
N LEU A 12 1.34 15.94 -2.16
CA LEU A 12 -0.06 16.36 -2.16
C LEU A 12 -0.27 17.87 -2.25
N GLN A 13 0.79 18.69 -2.16
CA GLN A 13 0.68 20.14 -2.40
C GLN A 13 0.44 20.47 -3.89
N GLN A 14 0.91 19.61 -4.80
CA GLN A 14 0.66 19.69 -6.23
C GLN A 14 0.28 18.30 -6.76
N PRO A 15 -0.94 17.84 -6.42
CA PRO A 15 -1.34 16.46 -6.65
C PRO A 15 -1.54 16.18 -8.15
N HIS A 16 -1.25 14.95 -8.56
CA HIS A 16 -1.47 14.46 -9.92
C HIS A 16 -2.17 13.09 -9.87
N LYS A 17 -3.03 12.78 -10.87
CA LYS A 17 -3.91 11.61 -10.86
C LYS A 17 -3.19 10.28 -10.55
N ALA A 18 -1.95 10.13 -11.01
CA ALA A 18 -1.16 8.91 -10.86
C ALA A 18 -0.34 8.84 -9.56
N LEU A 19 -0.49 9.77 -8.62
CA LEU A 19 0.24 9.77 -7.35
C LEU A 19 -0.06 8.48 -6.56
N THR A 20 0.96 7.65 -6.37
CA THR A 20 0.85 6.29 -5.81
C THR A 20 1.77 6.12 -4.62
N ALA A 21 1.20 5.71 -3.48
CA ALA A 21 1.95 5.35 -2.29
C ALA A 21 2.20 3.84 -2.21
N HIS A 22 3.26 3.42 -1.54
CA HIS A 22 3.44 2.03 -1.12
C HIS A 22 2.89 1.89 0.29
N VAL A 23 1.77 1.17 0.44
CA VAL A 23 1.11 1.02 1.75
C VAL A 23 1.33 -0.38 2.30
N LEU A 24 1.55 -0.43 3.61
CA LEU A 24 1.57 -1.66 4.37
C LEU A 24 0.18 -1.91 4.95
N CYS A 25 -0.49 -2.97 4.52
CA CYS A 25 -1.80 -3.33 5.03
C CYS A 25 -1.64 -4.33 6.19
N VAL A 26 -2.03 -3.91 7.38
CA VAL A 26 -1.95 -4.72 8.61
C VAL A 26 -3.34 -4.90 9.22
N PRO A 27 -3.71 -6.12 9.66
CA PRO A 27 -4.96 -6.34 10.36
C PRO A 27 -4.86 -5.66 11.73
N MET A 28 -5.65 -4.60 11.94
CA MET A 28 -5.70 -3.89 13.21
C MET A 28 -6.91 -4.34 14.04
N PRO A 29 -6.79 -4.40 15.37
CA PRO A 29 -7.93 -4.68 16.23
C PRO A 29 -9.00 -3.59 16.05
N ALA A 30 -10.27 -4.00 16.07
CA ALA A 30 -11.38 -3.06 16.13
C ALA A 30 -11.37 -2.40 17.50
N VAL A 31 -10.83 -1.18 17.57
CA VAL A 31 -10.90 -0.33 18.74
C VAL A 31 -11.99 0.71 18.53
N GLY A 32 -12.78 0.96 19.59
CA GLY A 32 -13.77 2.03 19.58
C GLY A 32 -13.14 3.38 19.26
N ALA A 33 -13.92 4.32 18.71
CA ALA A 33 -13.45 5.65 18.31
C ALA A 33 -12.83 6.46 19.48
N ASP A 34 -13.09 6.03 20.70
CA ASP A 34 -12.65 6.53 22.00
C ASP A 34 -11.35 5.89 22.52
N ALA A 35 -10.84 4.82 21.89
CA ALA A 35 -9.64 4.11 22.35
C ALA A 35 -8.34 4.93 22.28
N GLY A 36 -8.37 6.07 21.58
CA GLY A 36 -7.29 7.06 21.51
C GLY A 36 -7.60 8.38 22.20
N ALA A 37 -8.75 8.52 22.87
CA ALA A 37 -9.21 9.77 23.49
C ALA A 37 -8.65 9.99 24.91
N GLY A 38 -7.64 9.22 25.32
CA GLY A 38 -6.87 9.47 26.54
C GLY A 38 -6.08 10.78 26.46
N THR A 39 -5.56 11.25 27.60
CA THR A 39 -4.90 12.57 27.78
C THR A 39 -3.56 12.75 27.04
N GLY A 40 -3.32 12.03 25.95
CA GLY A 40 -2.16 12.17 25.06
C GLY A 40 -0.85 11.59 25.59
N ALA A 41 -0.88 10.87 26.73
CA ALA A 41 0.33 10.30 27.35
C ALA A 41 0.56 8.82 27.02
N ASP A 42 -0.51 8.05 26.79
CA ASP A 42 -0.41 6.62 26.53
C ASP A 42 -0.41 6.33 25.02
N PRO A 43 0.44 5.41 24.52
CA PRO A 43 0.44 4.98 23.13
C PRO A 43 -0.92 4.44 22.70
N HIS A 44 -1.32 4.70 21.46
CA HIS A 44 -2.57 4.16 20.95
C HIS A 44 -2.48 2.63 20.91
N PRO A 45 -3.56 1.86 21.19
CA PRO A 45 -3.54 0.40 21.07
C PRO A 45 -3.13 -0.10 19.68
N TRP A 46 -3.24 0.74 18.65
CA TRP A 46 -2.71 0.44 17.31
C TRP A 46 -1.19 0.43 17.27
N ASP A 47 -0.49 1.21 18.08
CA ASP A 47 0.98 1.22 18.10
C ASP A 47 1.51 -0.14 18.55
N ALA A 48 0.95 -0.67 19.64
CA ALA A 48 1.29 -1.99 20.15
C ALA A 48 0.92 -3.10 19.16
N ALA A 49 -0.27 -3.02 18.54
CA ALA A 49 -0.70 -4.00 17.55
C ALA A 49 0.16 -3.98 16.27
N LEU A 50 0.54 -2.79 15.80
CA LEU A 50 1.42 -2.61 14.65
C LEU A 50 2.82 -3.14 14.94
N ALA A 51 3.39 -2.81 16.11
CA ALA A 51 4.69 -3.31 16.54
C ALA A 51 4.71 -4.84 16.59
N ALA A 52 3.71 -5.45 17.24
CA ALA A 52 3.59 -6.91 17.30
C ALA A 52 3.45 -7.55 15.91
N CYS A 53 2.74 -6.89 14.98
CA CYS A 53 2.63 -7.37 13.61
C CYS A 53 3.99 -7.31 12.88
N ILE A 54 4.73 -6.22 13.03
CA ILE A 54 6.05 -6.02 12.41
C ILE A 54 7.08 -7.02 12.97
N ASP A 55 7.10 -7.21 14.29
CA ASP A 55 8.02 -8.13 14.97
C ASP A 55 7.75 -9.61 14.61
N GLY A 56 6.49 -9.94 14.30
CA GLY A 56 6.11 -11.27 13.84
C GLY A 56 6.55 -11.62 12.41
N TRP A 57 7.08 -10.66 11.65
CA TRP A 57 7.44 -10.85 10.24
C TRP A 57 8.89 -11.27 10.06
N SER A 58 9.11 -12.29 9.22
CA SER A 58 10.44 -12.79 8.91
C SER A 58 11.22 -11.87 7.97
N GLY A 59 12.54 -12.04 7.91
CA GLY A 59 13.39 -11.39 6.91
C GLY A 59 12.93 -11.65 5.47
N ASP A 60 12.45 -12.86 5.18
CA ASP A 60 11.90 -13.22 3.86
C ASP A 60 10.63 -12.43 3.54
N THR A 61 9.78 -12.19 4.54
CA THR A 61 8.56 -11.38 4.38
C THR A 61 8.91 -9.96 3.98
N TRP A 62 9.91 -9.35 4.64
CA TRP A 62 10.39 -8.01 4.30
C TRP A 62 11.10 -7.97 2.94
N ALA A 63 11.89 -9.00 2.62
CA ALA A 63 12.57 -9.12 1.33
C ALA A 63 11.57 -9.19 0.16
N ALA A 64 10.40 -9.78 0.38
CA ALA A 64 9.31 -9.83 -0.60
C ALA A 64 8.64 -8.47 -0.86
N LYS A 65 8.97 -7.41 -0.09
CA LYS A 65 8.39 -6.06 -0.18
C LYS A 65 6.86 -6.10 -0.15
N PRO A 66 6.26 -6.41 1.01
CA PRO A 66 4.83 -6.68 1.20
C PRO A 66 3.98 -5.39 1.16
N PHE A 67 4.33 -4.46 0.29
CA PHE A 67 3.65 -3.19 0.11
C PHE A 67 2.72 -3.27 -1.09
N THR A 68 1.51 -2.73 -0.92
CA THR A 68 0.54 -2.60 -2.01
C THR A 68 0.63 -1.19 -2.59
N PRO A 69 0.66 -1.02 -3.93
CA PRO A 69 0.54 0.30 -4.53
C PRO A 69 -0.88 0.84 -4.31
N LEU A 70 -0.99 2.03 -3.72
CA LEU A 70 -2.25 2.74 -3.49
C LEU A 70 -2.26 4.06 -4.26
N PRO A 71 -3.10 4.20 -5.31
CA PRO A 71 -3.37 5.50 -5.92
C PRO A 71 -4.06 6.40 -4.89
N VAL A 72 -3.34 7.40 -4.38
CA VAL A 72 -3.76 8.18 -3.20
C VAL A 72 -5.02 9.00 -3.49
N LEU A 73 -5.12 9.56 -4.70
CA LEU A 73 -6.31 10.28 -5.15
C LEU A 73 -7.47 9.35 -5.54
N GLY A 74 -7.26 8.03 -5.51
CA GLY A 74 -8.31 7.03 -5.65
C GLY A 74 -9.12 6.80 -4.38
N ILE A 75 -8.67 7.30 -3.24
CA ILE A 75 -9.38 7.14 -1.96
C ILE A 75 -10.68 7.97 -2.00
N PRO A 76 -11.86 7.34 -1.84
CA PRO A 76 -13.13 8.05 -1.95
C PRO A 76 -13.20 9.28 -1.04
N GLY A 77 -13.63 10.41 -1.59
CA GLY A 77 -13.79 11.67 -0.86
C GLY A 77 -12.52 12.49 -0.67
N TRP A 78 -11.36 12.03 -1.15
CA TRP A 78 -10.08 12.77 -1.06
C TRP A 78 -9.82 13.68 -2.26
N TRP A 79 -10.45 13.42 -3.40
CA TRP A 79 -10.26 14.18 -4.62
C TRP A 79 -11.61 14.42 -5.32
N PRO A 80 -11.94 15.65 -5.75
CA PRO A 80 -13.25 15.93 -6.34
C PRO A 80 -13.60 15.02 -7.52
N ASP A 81 -12.64 14.74 -8.41
CA ASP A 81 -12.92 13.95 -9.62
C ASP A 81 -13.26 12.49 -9.32
N ASN A 82 -12.84 11.95 -8.17
CA ASN A 82 -13.13 10.57 -7.80
C ASN A 82 -14.57 10.33 -7.32
N ALA A 83 -15.39 11.39 -7.26
CA ALA A 83 -16.83 11.28 -7.10
C ALA A 83 -17.52 10.73 -8.37
N ASP A 84 -16.90 10.90 -9.54
CA ASP A 84 -17.36 10.31 -10.80
C ASP A 84 -16.81 8.89 -10.96
N PRO A 85 -17.65 7.86 -11.18
CA PRO A 85 -17.19 6.50 -11.42
C PRO A 85 -16.17 6.36 -12.57
N SER A 86 -16.29 7.19 -13.62
CA SER A 86 -15.38 7.17 -14.77
C SER A 86 -13.94 7.55 -14.43
N PHE A 87 -13.71 8.18 -13.27
CA PHE A 87 -12.36 8.45 -12.77
C PHE A 87 -11.52 7.17 -12.65
N TYR A 88 -12.16 6.08 -12.23
CA TYR A 88 -11.56 4.77 -12.00
C TYR A 88 -11.32 3.95 -13.28
N ASP A 89 -11.86 4.39 -14.42
CA ASP A 89 -11.69 3.70 -15.71
C ASP A 89 -10.28 3.89 -16.32
N ASP A 90 -9.46 4.80 -15.77
CA ASP A 90 -8.08 4.99 -16.25
C ASP A 90 -7.17 3.83 -15.78
N VAL A 91 -7.12 2.79 -16.62
CA VAL A 91 -6.31 1.57 -16.42
C VAL A 91 -4.80 1.83 -16.31
N ARG A 92 -4.29 3.02 -16.64
CA ARG A 92 -2.88 3.37 -16.41
C ARG A 92 -2.61 3.65 -14.94
N VAL A 93 -3.62 4.10 -14.21
CA VAL A 93 -3.60 4.41 -12.78
C VAL A 93 -4.20 3.26 -11.96
N PHE A 94 -5.43 2.86 -12.30
CA PHE A 94 -6.19 1.82 -11.63
C PHE A 94 -6.01 0.48 -12.34
N ARG A 95 -4.82 -0.10 -12.16
CA ARG A 95 -4.50 -1.38 -12.79
C ARG A 95 -5.21 -2.53 -12.07
N PRO A 96 -5.80 -3.47 -12.83
CA PRO A 96 -6.23 -4.74 -12.26
C PRO A 96 -5.04 -5.46 -11.58
N PRO A 97 -5.29 -6.23 -10.51
CA PRO A 97 -4.26 -7.05 -9.91
C PRO A 97 -3.67 -7.99 -10.97
N ARG A 98 -2.34 -8.14 -10.97
CA ARG A 98 -1.67 -9.10 -11.85
C ARG A 98 -2.16 -10.49 -11.50
N ASP A 99 -2.58 -11.24 -12.51
CA ASP A 99 -2.90 -12.65 -12.33
C ASP A 99 -1.65 -13.37 -11.79
N PRO A 100 -1.70 -13.94 -10.58
CA PRO A 100 -0.55 -14.61 -9.98
C PRO A 100 -0.05 -15.77 -10.85
N ALA A 101 -0.91 -16.40 -11.66
CA ALA A 101 -0.51 -17.45 -12.60
C ALA A 101 0.36 -16.92 -13.76
N ALA A 102 0.06 -15.71 -14.26
CA ALA A 102 0.83 -15.06 -15.32
C ALA A 102 2.19 -14.55 -14.83
N GLY A 103 2.28 -14.14 -13.55
CA GLY A 103 3.53 -13.71 -12.91
C GLY A 103 4.53 -14.85 -12.72
N ALA A 104 4.05 -16.04 -12.32
CA ALA A 104 4.89 -17.23 -12.16
C ALA A 104 5.45 -17.73 -13.50
N ALA A 105 4.65 -17.73 -14.56
CA ALA A 105 5.08 -18.12 -15.91
C ALA A 105 6.18 -17.19 -16.47
N ALA A 106 6.05 -15.87 -16.27
CA ALA A 106 7.04 -14.89 -16.68
C ALA A 106 8.37 -15.03 -15.91
N ALA A 107 8.32 -15.27 -14.59
CA ALA A 107 9.52 -15.50 -13.77
C ALA A 107 10.26 -16.79 -14.18
N THR A 108 9.54 -17.87 -14.53
CA THR A 108 10.16 -19.09 -15.06
C THR A 108 10.77 -18.91 -16.45
N ALA A 109 10.20 -18.03 -17.28
CA ALA A 109 10.74 -17.70 -18.60
C ALA A 109 12.01 -16.85 -18.49
N ASP A 110 12.05 -15.88 -17.58
CA ASP A 110 13.21 -15.02 -17.33
C ASP A 110 14.38 -15.81 -16.73
N ALA A 111 14.09 -16.74 -15.80
CA ALA A 111 15.09 -17.65 -15.26
C ALA A 111 15.66 -18.63 -16.33
N ARG A 112 14.84 -19.11 -17.27
CA ARG A 112 15.30 -19.93 -18.41
C ARG A 112 16.11 -19.13 -19.42
N ALA A 113 15.74 -17.88 -19.69
CA ALA A 113 16.49 -16.99 -20.57
C ALA A 113 17.86 -16.66 -19.97
N ALA A 114 17.92 -16.35 -18.67
CA ALA A 114 19.17 -16.14 -17.95
C ALA A 114 20.08 -17.38 -17.96
N ALA A 115 19.53 -18.59 -17.82
CA ALA A 115 20.31 -19.84 -17.89
C ALA A 115 20.88 -20.17 -19.28
N THR A 116 20.30 -19.62 -20.35
CA THR A 116 20.75 -19.85 -21.73
C THR A 116 21.79 -18.82 -22.20
N ALA A 117 21.86 -17.66 -21.53
CA ALA A 117 22.78 -16.57 -21.84
C ALA A 117 24.23 -16.79 -21.35
N TRP A 118 24.52 -17.89 -20.63
CA TRP A 118 25.85 -18.26 -20.14
C TRP A 118 26.41 -19.53 -20.81
N ARG A 119 26.02 -19.81 -22.05
CA ARG A 119 26.67 -20.81 -22.91
C ARG A 119 27.29 -20.13 -24.12
#